data_AF-A0A6B1HFH4-F1
#
_entry.id   AF-A0A6B1HFH4-F1
#
_cell.length_a   1.000
_cell.length_b   1.000
_cell.length_c   1.000
_cell.angle_alpha   90.00
_cell.angle_beta   90.00
_cell.angle_gamma   90.00
#
_symmetry.space_group_name_H-M   'P 1'
#
loop_
_entity.id
_entity.type
_entity.pdbx_description
1 polymer ?
#
loop_
_entity_poly.entity_id
_entity_poly.type
_entity_poly.pdbx_seq_one_letter_code
_entity_poly.pdbx_strand_id
1 'polypeptide(L)'
;MPLRPIERAALGVIWVGIGLILLTPLVVSGESAFFPLVVNDRLIFFPPTIFPFLVGKALLFRCIVEVVFVAWVVLAVSNPRYRPPRSLLLGLLALALAVATVSALQGASVMRSLFSTYERMGGVLDQAHWFVFAVVLVSVARATQWRVLLNVNLGVGVVVAVWAAGQHFDVAPWIWQSSSGGYGR
;
A
#
# COMPACT_ATOMS: atom_id res chain seq x y z
N MET A 1 1.08 -27.70 16.33
CA MET A 1 0.01 -27.18 17.21
C MET A 1 -1.01 -26.45 16.34
N PRO A 2 -2.30 -26.80 16.40
CA PRO A 2 -3.34 -26.09 15.66
C PRO A 2 -3.44 -24.64 16.13
N LEU A 3 -3.70 -23.72 15.21
CA LEU A 3 -3.84 -22.30 15.51
C LEU A 3 -5.15 -22.06 16.29
N ARG A 4 -5.09 -21.18 17.29
CA ARG A 4 -6.29 -20.74 18.01
C ARG A 4 -7.24 -19.97 17.07
N PRO A 5 -8.56 -19.90 17.36
CA PRO A 5 -9.50 -19.15 16.53
C PRO A 5 -9.07 -17.70 16.28
N ILE A 6 -8.56 -17.01 17.30
CA ILE A 6 -8.05 -15.64 17.21
C ILE A 6 -6.82 -15.52 16.30
N GLU A 7 -5.91 -16.50 16.34
CA GLU A 7 -4.72 -16.53 15.49
C GLU A 7 -5.11 -16.74 14.01
N ARG A 8 -6.13 -17.57 13.74
CA ARG A 8 -6.66 -17.76 12.38
C ARG A 8 -7.34 -16.50 11.86
N ALA A 9 -8.14 -15.84 12.69
CA ALA A 9 -8.79 -14.58 12.32
C ALA A 9 -7.75 -13.49 12.01
N ALA A 10 -6.74 -13.32 12.88
CA ALA A 10 -5.65 -12.37 12.66
C ALA A 10 -4.89 -12.65 11.37
N LEU A 11 -4.55 -13.92 11.09
CA LEU A 11 -3.93 -14.30 9.82
C LEU A 11 -4.82 -13.99 8.61
N GLY A 12 -6.12 -14.25 8.72
CA GLY A 12 -7.09 -13.90 7.67
C GLY A 12 -7.06 -12.41 7.35
N VAL A 13 -7.14 -11.56 8.39
CA VAL A 13 -7.05 -10.10 8.26
C VAL A 13 -5.73 -9.67 7.61
N ILE A 14 -4.60 -10.25 8.04
CA ILE A 14 -3.28 -9.94 7.48
C ILE A 14 -3.22 -10.28 5.99
N TRP A 15 -3.67 -11.48 5.58
CA TRP A 15 -3.62 -11.90 4.18
C TRP A 15 -4.58 -11.13 3.29
N VAL A 16 -5.78 -10.81 3.79
CA VAL A 16 -6.72 -9.92 3.09
C VAL A 16 -6.08 -8.53 2.92
N GLY A 17 -5.48 -7.98 3.97
CA GLY A 17 -4.78 -6.69 3.91
C GLY A 17 -3.60 -6.69 2.95
N ILE A 18 -2.76 -7.73 2.94
CA ILE A 18 -1.67 -7.89 1.96
C ILE A 18 -2.24 -7.92 0.54
N GLY A 19 -3.32 -8.67 0.31
CA GLY A 19 -3.99 -8.73 -0.99
C GLY A 19 -4.52 -7.36 -1.44
N LEU A 20 -5.21 -6.64 -0.55
CA LEU A 20 -5.69 -5.28 -0.83
C LEU A 20 -4.53 -4.33 -1.14
N ILE A 21 -3.42 -4.40 -0.40
CA ILE A 21 -2.22 -3.59 -0.66
C ILE A 21 -1.68 -3.85 -2.07
N LEU A 22 -1.59 -5.12 -2.49
CA LEU A 22 -1.13 -5.46 -3.84
C LEU A 22 -2.09 -4.99 -4.94
N LEU A 23 -3.38 -4.86 -4.64
CA LEU A 23 -4.40 -4.37 -5.57
C LEU A 23 -4.56 -2.84 -5.54
N THR A 24 -3.95 -2.13 -4.59
CA THR A 24 -3.99 -0.66 -4.47
C THR A 24 -3.76 0.08 -5.79
N PRO A 25 -2.81 -0.34 -6.67
CA PRO A 25 -2.62 0.33 -7.95
C PRO A 25 -3.85 0.30 -8.86
N LEU A 26 -4.63 -0.78 -8.84
CA LEU A 26 -5.88 -0.98 -9.61
C LEU A 26 -7.08 -0.31 -8.96
N VAL A 27 -7.15 -0.33 -7.62
CA VAL A 27 -8.24 0.30 -6.86
C VAL A 27 -8.27 1.82 -7.05
N VAL A 28 -7.11 2.43 -7.32
CA VAL A 28 -6.96 3.88 -7.40
C VAL A 28 -6.48 4.36 -8.78
N SER A 29 -6.44 3.49 -9.80
CA SER A 29 -6.19 3.92 -11.18
C SER A 29 -7.39 4.70 -11.73
N GLY A 30 -7.28 6.03 -11.67
CA GLY A 30 -8.11 7.11 -12.22
C GLY A 30 -9.34 6.81 -13.08
N GLU A 31 -10.42 7.51 -12.71
CA GLU A 31 -11.62 7.96 -13.46
C GLU A 31 -12.44 6.99 -14.33
N SER A 32 -11.96 5.78 -14.60
CA SER A 32 -12.70 4.79 -15.39
C SER A 32 -13.35 3.75 -14.48
N ALA A 33 -14.61 3.44 -14.78
CA ALA A 33 -15.61 2.81 -13.93
C ALA A 33 -15.34 1.35 -13.47
N PHE A 34 -14.11 0.85 -13.59
CA PHE A 34 -13.82 -0.56 -13.41
C PHE A 34 -13.55 -0.96 -11.94
N PHE A 35 -13.03 -0.05 -11.10
CA PHE A 35 -12.87 -0.28 -9.65
C PHE A 35 -13.17 0.97 -8.79
N PRO A 36 -14.40 1.52 -8.82
CA PRO A 36 -14.77 2.67 -8.00
C PRO A 36 -15.08 2.22 -6.57
N LEU A 37 -14.11 1.63 -5.86
CA LEU A 37 -14.31 1.28 -4.45
C LEU A 37 -13.98 2.43 -3.50
N VAL A 38 -13.17 3.41 -3.92
CA VAL A 38 -12.64 4.44 -2.99
C VAL A 38 -12.71 5.88 -3.52
N VAL A 39 -12.76 6.11 -4.84
CA VAL A 39 -12.48 7.45 -5.42
C VAL A 39 -13.67 8.08 -6.15
N ASN A 40 -14.75 7.34 -6.43
CA ASN A 40 -15.90 7.93 -7.13
C ASN A 40 -16.92 8.46 -6.12
N ASP A 41 -17.59 9.57 -6.46
CA ASP A 41 -18.54 10.37 -5.65
C ASP A 41 -19.70 9.61 -4.97
N ARG A 42 -19.76 8.29 -5.11
CA ARG A 42 -20.80 7.41 -4.61
C ARG A 42 -20.38 6.51 -3.44
N LEU A 43 -19.09 6.39 -3.11
CA LEU A 43 -18.62 5.67 -1.92
C LEU A 43 -17.45 6.43 -1.28
N ILE A 44 -17.77 7.49 -0.54
CA ILE A 44 -16.81 8.44 0.02
C ILE A 44 -16.22 7.87 1.31
N PHE A 45 -15.08 7.16 1.21
CA PHE A 45 -14.22 6.91 2.37
C PHE A 45 -13.23 8.07 2.61
N PHE A 46 -12.91 8.87 1.58
CA PHE A 46 -12.00 10.01 1.68
C PHE A 46 -12.53 11.23 0.91
N PRO A 47 -12.33 12.46 1.42
CA PRO A 47 -12.68 13.67 0.69
C PRO A 47 -11.85 13.81 -0.59
N PRO A 48 -12.36 14.51 -1.63
CA PRO A 48 -11.61 14.75 -2.86
C PRO A 48 -10.29 15.46 -2.54
N THR A 49 -9.18 14.87 -3.01
CA THR A 49 -7.82 15.41 -2.80
C THR A 49 -7.25 15.96 -4.10
N ILE A 50 -6.34 16.93 -4.00
CA ILE A 50 -5.73 17.62 -5.16
C ILE A 50 -4.96 16.64 -6.06
N PHE A 51 -4.47 15.52 -5.51
CA PHE A 51 -3.77 14.46 -6.25
C PHE A 51 -4.39 13.09 -5.92
N PRO A 52 -5.58 12.74 -6.44
CA PRO A 52 -6.35 11.56 -6.04
C PRO A 52 -5.56 10.25 -6.23
N PHE A 53 -4.82 10.16 -7.34
CA PHE A 53 -4.03 8.98 -7.65
C PHE A 53 -2.89 8.77 -6.66
N LEU A 54 -2.19 9.83 -6.25
CA LEU A 54 -1.01 9.71 -5.41
C LEU A 54 -1.39 9.69 -3.92
N VAL A 55 -2.19 10.65 -3.49
CA VAL A 55 -2.65 10.80 -2.11
C VAL A 55 -3.61 9.67 -1.74
N GLY A 56 -4.55 9.32 -2.62
CA GLY A 56 -5.52 8.24 -2.36
C GLY A 56 -4.84 6.89 -2.15
N LYS A 57 -3.84 6.55 -2.98
CA LYS A 57 -3.06 5.32 -2.82
C LYS A 57 -2.28 5.30 -1.52
N ALA A 58 -1.61 6.41 -1.19
CA ALA A 58 -0.82 6.51 0.03
C ALA A 58 -1.69 6.39 1.29
N LEU A 59 -2.84 7.08 1.33
CA LEU A 59 -3.76 7.00 2.48
C LEU A 59 -4.37 5.60 2.62
N LEU A 60 -4.84 5.01 1.51
CA LEU A 60 -5.38 3.65 1.54
C LEU A 60 -4.34 2.64 2.04
N PHE A 61 -3.11 2.73 1.53
CA PHE A 61 -1.99 1.90 1.98
C PHE A 61 -1.76 2.05 3.49
N ARG A 62 -1.66 3.29 4.00
CA ARG A 62 -1.43 3.56 5.43
C ARG A 62 -2.52 2.98 6.31
N CYS A 63 -3.79 3.22 5.98
CA CYS A 63 -4.92 2.67 6.74
C CYS A 63 -4.91 1.14 6.77
N ILE A 64 -4.65 0.49 5.62
CA ILE A 64 -4.58 -0.98 5.58
C ILE A 64 -3.40 -1.49 6.40
N VAL A 65 -2.23 -0.84 6.31
CA VAL A 65 -1.04 -1.22 7.08
C VAL A 65 -1.27 -1.10 8.59
N GLU A 66 -1.95 -0.06 9.07
CA GLU A 66 -2.29 0.09 10.49
C GLU A 66 -3.16 -1.08 10.98
N VAL A 67 -4.20 -1.44 10.23
CA VAL A 67 -5.08 -2.59 10.57
C VAL A 67 -4.30 -3.90 10.56
N VAL A 68 -3.47 -4.12 9.53
CA VAL A 68 -2.63 -5.32 9.38
C VAL A 68 -1.59 -5.40 10.51
N PHE A 69 -1.02 -4.26 10.91
CA PHE A 69 -0.07 -4.19 12.01
C PHE A 69 -0.71 -4.57 13.34
N VAL A 70 -1.89 -4.03 13.66
CA VAL A 70 -2.62 -4.39 14.89
C VAL A 70 -2.94 -5.90 14.90
N ALA A 71 -3.41 -6.45 13.79
CA ALA A 71 -3.65 -7.89 13.66
C ALA A 71 -2.36 -8.71 13.85
N TRP A 72 -1.23 -8.24 13.32
CA TRP A 72 0.06 -8.88 13.51
C TRP A 72 0.56 -8.81 14.96
N VAL A 73 0.36 -7.69 15.67
CA VAL A 73 0.72 -7.58 17.09
C VAL A 73 -0.01 -8.64 17.92
N VAL A 74 -1.32 -8.81 17.70
CA VAL A 74 -2.12 -9.87 18.34
C VAL A 74 -1.51 -11.25 18.07
N LEU A 75 -1.10 -11.51 16.83
CA LEU A 75 -0.50 -12.76 16.41
C LEU A 75 0.90 -12.99 17.03
N ALA A 76 1.75 -11.97 17.06
CA ALA A 76 3.12 -12.02 17.58
C ALA A 76 3.18 -12.19 19.11
N VAL A 77 2.18 -11.66 19.83
CA VAL A 77 2.00 -11.87 21.27
C VAL A 77 1.43 -13.27 21.53
N SER A 78 0.42 -13.69 20.78
CA SER A 78 -0.27 -14.98 20.99
C SER A 78 0.59 -16.19 20.62
N ASN A 79 1.44 -16.06 19.60
CA ASN A 79 2.23 -17.16 19.08
C ASN A 79 3.65 -16.68 18.69
N PRO A 80 4.69 -17.11 19.44
CA PRO A 80 6.08 -16.70 19.20
C PRO A 80 6.61 -17.00 17.79
N ARG A 81 5.97 -17.93 17.06
CA ARG A 81 6.33 -18.28 15.68
C ARG A 81 6.22 -17.10 14.70
N TYR A 82 5.33 -16.15 14.95
CA TYR A 82 5.08 -15.00 14.06
C TYR A 82 5.78 -13.72 14.53
N ARG A 83 6.77 -13.84 15.42
CA ARG A 83 7.65 -12.73 15.78
C ARG A 83 8.64 -12.46 14.64
N PRO A 84 9.13 -11.22 14.49
CA PRO A 84 10.03 -10.91 13.41
C PRO A 84 11.34 -11.69 13.59
N PRO A 85 11.77 -12.46 12.57
CA PRO A 85 13.03 -13.18 12.64
C PRO A 85 14.20 -12.20 12.61
N ARG A 86 15.36 -12.63 13.10
CA ARG A 86 16.60 -11.86 12.95
C ARG A 86 16.95 -11.82 11.47
N SER A 87 16.77 -10.65 10.87
CA SER A 87 17.02 -10.39 9.45
C SER A 87 17.91 -9.16 9.32
N LEU A 88 19.04 -9.34 8.63
CA LEU A 88 19.94 -8.23 8.31
C LEU A 88 19.21 -7.15 7.50
N LEU A 89 18.30 -7.56 6.60
CA LEU A 89 17.46 -6.65 5.83
C LEU A 89 16.57 -5.78 6.75
N LEU A 90 15.88 -6.39 7.72
CA LEU A 90 15.08 -5.62 8.67
C LEU A 90 15.94 -4.67 9.52
N GLY A 91 17.15 -5.10 9.90
CA GLY A 91 18.12 -4.25 10.59
C GLY A 91 18.55 -3.04 9.75
N LEU A 92 18.85 -3.25 8.47
CA LEU A 92 19.21 -2.16 7.54
C LEU A 92 18.05 -1.20 7.28
N LEU A 93 16.82 -1.73 7.11
CA LEU A 93 15.63 -0.90 6.95
C LEU A 93 15.34 -0.07 8.21
N ALA A 94 15.51 -0.67 9.40
CA ALA A 94 15.37 0.04 10.66
C ALA A 94 16.44 1.14 10.81
N LEU A 95 17.69 0.86 10.42
CA LEU A 95 18.76 1.85 10.41
C LEU A 95 18.47 2.98 9.43
N ALA A 96 18.02 2.67 8.21
CA ALA A 96 17.65 3.67 7.21
C ALA A 96 16.52 4.57 7.72
N LEU A 97 15.48 4.00 8.35
CA LEU A 97 14.40 4.75 8.98
C LEU A 97 14.90 5.62 10.13
N ALA A 98 15.78 5.11 10.98
CA ALA A 98 16.37 5.87 12.09
C ALA A 98 17.19 7.06 11.59
N VAL A 99 18.06 6.84 10.60
CA VAL A 99 18.85 7.91 9.96
C VAL A 99 17.93 8.94 9.29
N ALA A 100 16.91 8.50 8.55
CA ALA A 100 15.94 9.39 7.94
C ALA A 100 15.17 10.23 8.98
N THR A 101 14.82 9.62 10.12
CA THR A 101 14.15 10.31 11.23
C THR A 101 15.05 11.37 11.86
N VAL A 102 16.31 11.03 12.17
CA VAL A 102 17.28 11.99 12.71
C VAL A 102 17.51 13.13 11.73
N SER A 103 17.71 12.82 10.45
CA SER A 103 17.87 13.83 9.40
C SER A 103 16.63 14.74 9.27
N ALA A 104 15.42 14.19 9.39
CA ALA A 104 14.18 14.96 9.34
C ALA A 104 14.03 15.92 10.52
N LEU A 105 14.47 15.52 11.72
CA LEU A 105 14.45 16.36 12.92
C LEU A 105 15.48 17.49 12.85
N GLN A 106 16.58 17.29 12.12
CA GLN A 106 17.63 18.29 11.90
C GLN A 106 17.42 19.11 10.61
N GLY A 107 16.38 18.81 9.84
CA GLY A 107 16.09 19.46 8.57
C GLY A 107 15.56 20.88 8.72
N ALA A 108 15.66 21.68 7.65
CA ALA A 108 15.17 23.07 7.60
C ALA A 108 13.69 23.22 7.96
N SER A 109 12.88 22.19 7.74
CA SER A 109 11.50 22.11 8.21
C SER A 109 11.20 20.69 8.67
N VAL A 110 11.05 20.51 9.97
CA VAL A 110 10.73 19.21 10.58
C VAL A 110 9.39 18.68 10.08
N MET A 111 8.36 19.53 10.07
CA MET A 111 7.01 19.15 9.62
C MET A 111 7.03 18.64 8.17
N ARG A 112 7.69 19.38 7.27
CA ARG A 112 7.78 18.99 5.86
C ARG A 112 8.61 17.71 5.68
N SER A 113 9.62 17.48 6.51
CA SER A 113 10.47 16.30 6.43
C SER A 113 9.75 15.04 6.93
N LEU A 114 8.94 15.16 7.99
CA LEU A 114 8.16 14.05 8.54
C LEU A 114 7.00 13.63 7.64
N PHE A 115 6.22 14.60 7.14
CA PHE A 115 4.98 14.34 6.40
C PHE A 115 5.12 14.41 4.87
N SER A 116 6.19 15.05 4.35
CA SER A 116 6.35 15.41 2.94
C SER A 116 5.25 16.35 2.42
N THR A 117 5.24 16.59 1.11
CA THR A 117 4.19 17.34 0.41
C THR A 117 3.11 16.38 -0.10
N TYR A 118 1.90 16.88 -0.33
CA TYR A 118 0.81 16.09 -0.93
C TYR A 118 1.16 15.53 -2.31
N GLU A 119 1.99 16.24 -3.06
CA GLU A 119 2.48 15.85 -4.39
C GLU A 119 3.44 14.65 -4.39
N ARG A 120 4.02 14.29 -3.24
CA ARG A 120 5.03 13.22 -3.17
C ARG A 120 4.71 12.16 -2.12
N MET A 121 4.03 12.53 -1.04
CA MET A 121 3.60 11.64 0.05
C MET A 121 4.70 10.74 0.63
N GLY A 122 5.99 11.06 0.43
CA GLY A 122 7.13 10.18 0.75
C GLY A 122 7.95 10.66 1.95
N GLY A 123 7.29 11.02 3.05
CA GLY A 123 7.94 11.50 4.28
C GLY A 123 8.47 10.36 5.15
N VAL A 124 9.06 10.68 6.30
CA VAL A 124 9.47 9.68 7.30
C VAL A 124 8.30 8.80 7.74
N LEU A 125 7.10 9.38 7.86
CA LEU A 125 5.90 8.59 8.19
C LEU A 125 5.60 7.53 7.14
N ASP A 126 5.81 7.84 5.86
CA ASP A 126 5.61 6.86 4.79
C ASP A 126 6.62 5.72 4.90
N GLN A 127 7.89 6.06 5.12
CA GLN A 127 8.95 5.09 5.34
C GLN A 127 8.69 4.20 6.57
N ALA A 128 8.12 4.76 7.64
CA ALA A 128 7.73 4.01 8.82
C ALA A 128 6.64 2.97 8.51
N HIS A 129 5.63 3.32 7.70
CA HIS A 129 4.60 2.37 7.27
C HIS A 129 5.16 1.26 6.39
N TRP A 130 6.06 1.59 5.44
CA TRP A 130 6.76 0.57 4.65
C TRP A 130 7.61 -0.37 5.51
N PHE A 131 8.30 0.16 6.52
CA PHE A 131 9.06 -0.63 7.47
C PHE A 131 8.17 -1.57 8.28
N VAL A 132 7.06 -1.05 8.83
CA VAL A 132 6.07 -1.84 9.56
C VAL A 132 5.50 -2.94 8.68
N PHE A 133 5.13 -2.62 7.45
CA PHE A 133 4.64 -3.62 6.50
C PHE A 133 5.68 -4.70 6.20
N ALA A 134 6.96 -4.33 6.02
CA ALA A 134 8.04 -5.28 5.83
C ALA A 134 8.22 -6.22 7.04
N VAL A 135 8.12 -5.70 8.27
CA VAL A 135 8.15 -6.49 9.51
C VAL A 135 7.01 -7.52 9.52
N VAL A 136 5.78 -7.11 9.21
CA VAL A 136 4.64 -8.03 9.14
C VAL A 136 4.86 -9.09 8.06
N LEU A 137 5.28 -8.68 6.87
CA LEU A 137 5.45 -9.57 5.72
C LEU A 137 6.52 -10.64 6.00
N VAL A 138 7.68 -10.25 6.52
CA VAL A 138 8.76 -11.19 6.87
C VAL A 138 8.35 -12.13 8.02
N SER A 139 7.47 -11.68 8.92
CA SER A 139 6.98 -12.49 10.04
C SER A 139 5.94 -13.53 9.65
N VAL A 140 5.14 -13.26 8.62
CA VAL A 140 3.96 -14.07 8.24
C VAL A 140 4.18 -14.86 6.94
N ALA A 141 4.81 -14.26 5.94
CA ALA A 141 5.00 -14.87 4.63
C ALA A 141 6.10 -15.93 4.66
N ARG A 142 5.80 -17.12 4.13
CA ARG A 142 6.77 -18.21 3.97
C ARG A 142 7.45 -18.17 2.61
N ALA A 143 8.60 -18.84 2.50
CA ALA A 143 9.38 -18.98 1.26
C ALA A 143 8.52 -19.35 0.03
N THR A 144 7.54 -20.24 0.20
CA THR A 144 6.64 -20.69 -0.88
C THR A 144 5.67 -19.60 -1.35
N GLN A 145 5.28 -18.67 -0.46
CA GLN A 145 4.31 -17.62 -0.74
C GLN A 145 4.94 -16.41 -1.43
N TRP A 146 6.24 -16.20 -1.27
CA TRP A 146 6.96 -15.10 -1.93
C TRP A 146 6.84 -15.15 -3.46
N ARG A 147 6.89 -16.34 -4.06
CA ARG A 147 6.68 -16.50 -5.50
C ARG A 147 5.30 -16.02 -5.92
N VAL A 148 4.26 -16.37 -5.17
CA VAL A 148 2.88 -15.96 -5.45
C VAL A 148 2.74 -14.44 -5.29
N LEU A 149 3.25 -13.87 -4.20
CA LEU A 149 3.19 -12.43 -3.94
C LEU A 149 3.88 -11.62 -5.04
N LEU A 150 5.07 -12.03 -5.46
CA LEU A 150 5.82 -11.37 -6.53
C LEU A 150 5.11 -11.53 -7.88
N ASN A 151 4.56 -12.71 -8.19
CA ASN A 151 3.82 -12.93 -9.44
C ASN A 151 2.52 -12.12 -9.48
N VAL A 152 1.80 -12.01 -8.36
CA VAL A 152 0.61 -11.16 -8.26
C VAL A 152 0.99 -9.70 -8.45
N ASN A 153 2.05 -9.21 -7.80
CA ASN A 153 2.53 -7.85 -7.97
C ASN A 153 2.93 -7.55 -9.42
N LEU A 154 3.66 -8.48 -10.05
CA LEU A 154 4.02 -8.40 -11.47
C LEU A 154 2.78 -8.38 -12.36
N GLY A 155 1.82 -9.27 -12.12
CA GLY A 155 0.56 -9.34 -12.88
C GLY A 155 -0.24 -8.04 -12.79
N VAL A 156 -0.37 -7.48 -11.59
CA VAL A 156 -1.00 -6.17 -11.38
C VAL A 156 -0.25 -5.08 -12.15
N GLY A 157 1.08 -5.07 -12.10
CA GLY A 157 1.92 -4.12 -12.83
C GLY A 157 1.74 -4.22 -14.34
N VAL A 158 1.67 -5.44 -14.89
CA VAL A 158 1.41 -5.69 -16.31
C VAL A 158 0.04 -5.17 -16.72
N VAL A 159 -1.02 -5.43 -15.93
CA VAL A 159 -2.37 -4.91 -16.20
C VAL A 159 -2.37 -3.39 -16.25
N VAL A 160 -1.76 -2.74 -15.26
CA VAL A 160 -1.65 -1.26 -15.22
C VAL A 160 -0.84 -0.73 -16.40
N ALA A 161 0.26 -1.39 -16.78
CA ALA A 161 1.10 -0.98 -17.90
C ALA A 161 0.38 -1.11 -19.25
N VAL A 162 -0.33 -2.23 -19.49
CA VAL A 162 -1.15 -2.44 -20.68
C VAL A 162 -2.26 -1.39 -20.76
N TRP A 163 -2.90 -1.09 -19.62
CA TRP A 163 -3.92 -0.05 -19.54
C TRP A 163 -3.37 1.33 -19.92
N ALA A 164 -2.25 1.73 -19.31
CA ALA A 164 -1.60 3.01 -19.57
C ALA A 164 -1.14 3.13 -21.05
N ALA A 165 -0.61 2.04 -21.62
CA ALA A 165 -0.28 2.00 -23.04
C ALA A 165 -1.52 2.15 -23.92
N GLY A 166 -2.64 1.50 -23.58
CA GLY A 166 -3.90 1.64 -24.30
C GLY A 166 -4.48 3.06 -24.28
N GLN A 167 -4.31 3.78 -23.16
CA GLN A 167 -4.65 5.20 -23.07
C GLN A 167 -3.73 6.08 -23.93
N HIS A 168 -2.43 5.77 -23.99
CA HIS A 168 -1.47 6.56 -24.77
C HIS A 168 -1.68 6.46 -26.28
N PHE A 169 -2.08 5.28 -26.79
CA PHE A 169 -2.27 5.04 -28.22
C PHE A 169 -3.70 5.28 -28.72
N ASP A 170 -4.56 5.93 -27.94
CA ASP A 170 -5.97 6.22 -28.29
C ASP A 170 -6.75 4.99 -28.80
N VAL A 171 -6.42 3.78 -28.34
CA VAL A 171 -7.17 2.54 -28.62
C VAL A 171 -8.37 2.36 -27.67
N ALA A 172 -8.46 3.22 -26.64
CA ALA A 172 -9.54 3.25 -25.67
C ALA A 172 -10.96 3.59 -26.19
N PRO A 173 -11.19 4.38 -27.27
CA PRO A 173 -12.53 4.80 -27.68
C PRO A 173 -13.48 3.66 -28.07
N TRP A 174 -12.95 2.49 -28.43
CA TRP A 174 -13.75 1.34 -28.89
C TRP A 174 -14.12 0.35 -27.78
N ILE A 175 -13.44 0.42 -26.63
CA ILE A 175 -13.64 -0.49 -25.49
C ILE A 175 -14.42 0.19 -24.37
N TRP A 176 -14.36 1.53 -24.26
CA TRP A 176 -15.07 2.27 -23.23
C TRP A 176 -15.27 3.73 -23.64
N GLN A 177 -16.52 4.22 -23.62
CA GLN A 177 -16.80 5.65 -23.77
C GLN A 177 -16.26 6.39 -22.55
N SER A 178 -15.02 6.85 -22.65
CA SER A 178 -14.53 7.99 -21.86
C SER A 178 -15.53 9.12 -22.09
N SER A 179 -16.21 9.58 -21.04
CA SER A 179 -16.98 10.81 -21.12
C SER A 179 -16.00 11.93 -21.42
N SER A 180 -15.89 12.28 -22.69
CA SER A 180 -15.17 13.44 -23.22
C SER A 180 -15.85 14.73 -22.75
N GLY A 181 -15.86 14.95 -21.44
CA GLY A 181 -16.59 16.00 -20.77
C GLY A 181 -15.71 16.69 -19.75
N GLY A 182 -14.79 17.52 -20.24
CA GLY A 182 -14.33 18.68 -19.47
C GLY A 182 -12.95 18.58 -18.85
N TYR A 183 -11.90 18.64 -19.68
CA TYR A 183 -10.87 19.65 -19.44
C TYR A 183 -10.53 20.26 -20.80
N GLY A 184 -11.21 21.38 -21.06
CA GLY A 184 -11.03 22.18 -22.26
C GLY A 184 -9.62 22.75 -22.34
N ARG A 185 -9.25 22.98 -23.60
CA ARG A 185 -8.34 24.05 -24.02
C ARG A 185 -8.58 25.35 -23.27
#